data_AF-A0A0B1S5G1-F1
#
_entry.id   AF-A0A0B1S5G1-F1
#
_cell.length_a   1.000
_cell.length_b   1.000
_cell.length_c   1.000
_cell.angle_alpha   90.00
_cell.angle_beta   90.00
_cell.angle_gamma   90.00
#
_symmetry.space_group_name_H-M   'P 1'
#
loop_
_entity.id
_entity.type
_entity.pdbx_description
1 polymer ?
#
loop_
_entity_poly.entity_id
_entity_poly.type
_entity_poly.pdbx_seq_one_letter_code
_entity_poly.pdbx_strand_id
1 'polypeptide(L)'
;MYFPGAFTEIGRNNLGNFLELIPVPEEDAKKFACNAVVIGKNVILNVGCNTIAKELEKRGFKVHFCDMSEYLKSGGSCKCLTLRLDYDWYTKH
;
A
#
# COMPACT_ATOMS: atom_id res chain seq x y z
N MET A 1 4.95 1.75 -1.30
CA MET A 1 4.85 0.87 -0.12
C MET A 1 5.04 -0.57 -0.54
N TYR A 2 5.79 -1.36 0.23
CA TYR A 2 5.98 -2.79 -0.02
C TYR A 2 6.34 -3.52 1.27
N PHE A 3 6.07 -4.82 1.35
CA PHE A 3 6.55 -5.67 2.44
C PHE A 3 7.86 -6.36 2.02
N PRO A 4 9.03 -6.04 2.62
CA PRO A 4 10.31 -6.59 2.19
C PRO A 4 10.39 -8.11 2.24
N GLY A 5 9.70 -8.74 3.21
CA GLY A 5 9.66 -10.20 3.37
C GLY A 5 8.92 -10.94 2.25
N ALA A 6 8.16 -10.24 1.40
CA ALA A 6 7.49 -10.83 0.23
C ALA A 6 8.38 -10.94 -1.01
N PHE A 7 9.63 -10.47 -0.95
CA PHE A 7 10.55 -10.43 -2.10
C PHE A 7 11.87 -11.12 -1.76
N THR A 8 12.49 -11.73 -2.79
CA THR A 8 13.87 -12.21 -2.70
C THR A 8 14.84 -11.04 -2.55
N GLU A 9 16.07 -11.31 -2.11
CA GLU A 9 17.10 -10.28 -1.99
C GLU A 9 17.37 -9.55 -3.32
N ILE A 10 17.52 -10.32 -4.40
CA ILE A 10 17.67 -9.77 -5.76
C ILE A 10 16.46 -8.91 -6.14
N GLY A 11 15.25 -9.38 -5.82
CA GLY A 11 14.02 -8.61 -6.05
C GLY A 11 13.99 -7.28 -5.30
N ARG A 12 14.42 -7.26 -4.03
CA ARG A 12 14.52 -6.04 -3.23
C ARG A 12 15.54 -5.06 -3.81
N ASN A 13 16.72 -5.53 -4.19
CA ASN A 13 17.77 -4.70 -4.79
C ASN A 13 17.29 -4.09 -6.11
N ASN A 14 16.66 -4.89 -6.97
CA ASN A 14 16.12 -4.41 -8.23
C ASN A 14 15.05 -3.33 -8.02
N LEU A 15 14.12 -3.52 -7.08
CA LEU A 15 13.12 -2.50 -6.78
C LEU A 15 13.74 -1.19 -6.27
N GLY A 16 14.76 -1.29 -5.40
CA GLY A 16 15.46 -0.14 -4.85
C GLY A 16 16.22 0.69 -5.88
N ASN A 17 16.58 0.11 -7.03
CA ASN A 17 17.24 0.83 -8.11
C ASN A 17 16.31 1.76 -8.90
N PHE A 18 14.99 1.52 -8.87
CA PHE A 18 14.03 2.25 -9.72
C PHE A 18 12.96 3.01 -8.93
N LEU A 19 12.77 2.70 -7.65
CA LEU A 19 11.67 3.24 -6.85
C LEU A 19 12.15 3.72 -5.49
N GLU A 20 11.52 4.79 -5.00
CA GLU A 20 11.57 5.11 -3.58
C GLU A 20 10.66 4.13 -2.81
N LEU A 21 11.28 3.26 -2.01
CA LEU A 21 10.57 2.22 -1.29
C LEU A 21 10.19 2.68 0.12
N ILE A 22 8.92 2.51 0.47
CA ILE A 22 8.41 2.67 1.84
C ILE A 22 8.19 1.27 2.42
N PRO A 23 9.08 0.78 3.30
CA PRO A 23 8.97 -0.56 3.86
C PRO A 23 7.80 -0.63 4.85
N VAL A 24 6.95 -1.63 4.67
CA VAL A 24 5.86 -1.95 5.57
C VAL A 24 6.37 -2.99 6.57
N PRO A 25 6.18 -2.77 7.89
CA PRO A 25 6.59 -3.75 8.90
C PRO A 25 5.62 -4.96 8.89
N GLU A 26 6.08 -6.10 9.42
CA GLU A 26 5.34 -7.36 9.30
C GLU A 26 3.95 -7.30 9.96
N GLU A 27 3.82 -6.61 11.09
CA GLU A 27 2.54 -6.46 11.81
C GLU A 27 1.46 -5.75 10.99
N ASP A 28 1.85 -4.82 10.13
CA ASP A 28 0.94 -4.09 9.25
C ASP A 28 0.75 -4.83 7.92
N ALA A 29 1.80 -5.52 7.44
CA ALA A 29 1.72 -6.36 6.24
C ALA A 29 0.68 -7.49 6.42
N LYS A 30 0.65 -8.15 7.59
CA LYS A 30 -0.35 -9.17 7.94
C LYS A 30 -1.79 -8.64 7.96
N LYS A 31 -1.97 -7.33 8.14
CA LYS A 31 -3.27 -6.64 8.09
C LYS A 31 -3.62 -6.08 6.71
N PHE A 32 -2.89 -6.53 5.68
CA PHE A 32 -3.06 -6.10 4.29
C PHE A 32 -2.75 -4.62 4.04
N ALA A 33 -1.81 -4.02 4.79
CA ALA A 33 -1.40 -2.64 4.56
C ALA A 33 -0.90 -2.35 3.13
N CYS A 34 -0.23 -3.31 2.48
CA CYS A 34 0.22 -3.15 1.09
C CYS A 34 -0.95 -3.13 0.09
N ASN A 35 -2.15 -3.57 0.50
CA ASN A 35 -3.36 -3.57 -0.32
C ASN A 35 -4.12 -2.23 -0.18
N ALA A 36 -3.39 -1.13 -0.29
CA ALA A 36 -3.90 0.23 -0.11
C ALA A 36 -4.43 0.84 -1.41
N VAL A 37 -5.41 1.73 -1.30
CA VAL A 37 -5.84 2.59 -2.41
C VAL A 37 -5.20 3.97 -2.24
N VAL A 38 -4.60 4.51 -3.30
CA VAL A 38 -3.94 5.82 -3.28
C VAL A 38 -4.59 6.72 -4.33
N ILE A 39 -5.12 7.87 -3.90
CA ILE A 39 -5.74 8.89 -4.76
C ILE A 39 -5.15 10.26 -4.39
N GLY A 40 -4.26 10.77 -5.24
CA GLY A 40 -3.47 11.97 -4.93
C GLY A 40 -2.65 11.77 -3.66
N LYS A 41 -2.91 12.60 -2.63
CA LYS A 41 -2.29 12.48 -1.30
C LYS A 41 -3.11 11.65 -0.31
N ASN A 42 -4.27 11.11 -0.70
CA ASN A 42 -5.10 10.29 0.17
C ASN A 42 -4.72 8.82 0.04
N VAL A 43 -4.53 8.13 1.16
CA VAL A 43 -4.24 6.71 1.23
C VAL A 43 -5.30 6.02 2.07
N ILE A 44 -5.99 5.05 1.50
CA ILE A 44 -7.00 4.23 2.20
C ILE A 44 -6.36 2.92 2.63
N LEU A 45 -6.37 2.65 3.94
CA LEU A 45 -5.79 1.46 4.57
C LEU A 45 -6.84 0.70 5.37
N ASN A 46 -6.59 -0.59 5.58
CA ASN A 46 -7.33 -1.36 6.58
C ASN A 46 -7.04 -0.81 7.99
N VAL A 47 -8.04 -0.84 8.87
CA VAL A 47 -7.89 -0.51 10.29
C VAL A 47 -6.75 -1.32 10.93
N GLY A 48 -5.98 -0.68 11.80
CA GLY A 48 -4.91 -1.32 12.56
C GLY A 48 -3.53 -1.28 11.91
N CYS A 49 -3.38 -0.68 10.72
CA CYS A 49 -2.11 -0.45 10.02
C CYS A 49 -1.43 0.85 10.50
N ASN A 50 -1.22 0.97 11.81
CA ASN A 50 -0.87 2.26 12.45
C ASN A 50 0.58 2.68 12.23
N THR A 51 1.51 1.73 12.11
CA THR A 51 2.94 2.04 11.97
C THR A 51 3.20 2.66 10.61
N ILE A 52 2.71 2.02 9.55
CA ILE A 52 2.82 2.56 8.19
C ILE A 52 2.00 3.83 8.00
N ALA A 53 0.84 3.96 8.66
CA ALA A 53 0.03 5.16 8.58
C ALA A 53 0.83 6.39 9.05
N LYS A 54 1.49 6.30 10.21
CA LYS A 54 2.36 7.38 10.73
C LYS A 54 3.50 7.73 9.77
N GLU A 55 4.11 6.73 9.13
CA GLU A 55 5.19 6.95 8.16
C GLU A 55 4.69 7.67 6.89
N LEU A 56 3.50 7.31 6.40
CA LEU A 56 2.86 8.00 5.28
C LEU A 56 2.51 9.44 5.63
N GLU A 57 1.98 9.68 6.84
CA GLU A 57 1.64 11.02 7.33
C GLU A 57 2.86 11.93 7.42
N LYS A 58 3.99 11.41 7.93
CA LYS A 58 5.29 12.14 7.92
C LYS A 58 5.74 12.55 6.53
N ARG A 59 5.36 11.79 5.51
CA ARG A 59 5.65 12.04 4.08
C ARG A 59 4.59 12.93 3.40
N GLY A 60 3.65 13.48 4.17
CA GLY A 60 2.61 14.40 3.69
C GLY A 60 1.42 13.72 3.01
N PHE A 61 1.21 12.42 3.22
CA PHE A 61 -0.04 11.76 2.84
C PHE A 61 -1.10 11.91 3.94
N LYS A 62 -2.37 11.85 3.56
CA LYS A 62 -3.51 11.78 4.47
C LYS A 62 -4.05 10.35 4.47
N VAL A 63 -4.02 9.69 5.62
CA VAL A 63 -4.48 8.32 5.76
C VAL A 63 -5.96 8.28 6.16
N HIS A 64 -6.71 7.38 5.54
CA HIS A 64 -8.10 7.06 5.84
C HIS A 64 -8.20 5.58 6.17
N PHE A 65 -8.78 5.25 7.32
CA PHE A 65 -8.99 3.85 7.69
C PHE A 65 -10.37 3.37 7.23
N CYS A 66 -10.41 2.17 6.68
CA CYS A 66 -11.63 1.45 6.33
C CYS A 66 -11.57 0.07 6.99
N ASP A 67 -12.65 -0.35 7.66
CA ASP A 67 -12.69 -1.69 8.25
C ASP A 67 -12.90 -2.73 7.15
N MET A 68 -11.86 -3.53 6.91
CA MET A 68 -11.85 -4.58 5.88
C MET A 68 -11.95 -5.98 6.49
N SER A 69 -12.27 -6.11 7.78
CA SER A 69 -12.22 -7.38 8.53
C SER A 69 -12.96 -8.54 7.85
N GLU A 70 -14.13 -8.30 7.25
CA GLU A 70 -14.88 -9.32 6.51
C GLU A 70 -14.21 -9.76 5.21
N TYR A 71 -13.58 -8.83 4.48
CA TYR A 71 -12.87 -9.12 3.23
C TYR A 71 -11.50 -9.77 3.46
N LEU A 72 -10.89 -9.52 4.61
CA LEU A 72 -9.65 -10.20 5.02
C LEU A 72 -9.86 -11.73 5.08
N LYS A 73 -11.06 -12.19 5.43
CA LYS A 73 -11.42 -13.63 5.46
C LYS A 73 -11.29 -14.28 4.08
N SER A 74 -11.48 -13.52 3.00
CA SER A 74 -11.30 -13.99 1.62
C SER A 74 -9.93 -13.60 1.02
N GLY A 75 -9.00 -13.08 1.82
CA GLY A 75 -7.67 -12.66 1.35
C GLY A 75 -7.65 -11.34 0.58
N GLY A 76 -8.64 -10.46 0.78
CA GLY A 76 -8.75 -9.17 0.10
C GLY A 76 -8.78 -7.97 1.06
N SER A 77 -8.51 -6.77 0.53
CA SER A 77 -8.65 -5.49 1.23
C SER A 77 -8.91 -4.37 0.20
N CYS A 78 -8.66 -3.11 0.56
CA CYS A 78 -9.07 -1.90 -0.18
C CYS A 78 -8.72 -1.96 -1.68
N LYS A 79 -7.47 -2.30 -2.02
CA LYS A 79 -7.02 -2.34 -3.42
C LYS A 79 -7.65 -3.49 -4.22
N CYS A 80 -7.83 -4.66 -3.61
CA CYS A 80 -8.47 -5.80 -4.30
C CYS A 80 -9.93 -5.51 -4.71
N LEU A 81 -10.60 -4.58 -4.03
CA LEU A 81 -11.98 -4.20 -4.30
C LEU A 81 -12.13 -2.98 -5.23
N THR A 82 -11.02 -2.48 -5.78
CA THR A 82 -11.03 -1.28 -6.62
C THR A 82 -10.23 -1.49 -7.90
N LEU A 83 -10.78 -1.00 -9.00
CA LEU A 83 -10.10 -0.92 -10.28
C LEU A 83 -10.09 0.55 -10.74
N ARG A 84 -8.91 1.08 -10.98
CA ARG A 84 -8.75 2.45 -11.49
C ARG A 84 -8.97 2.44 -13.00
N LEU A 85 -9.99 3.16 -13.49
CA LEU A 85 -10.38 3.18 -14.90
C LEU A 85 -9.93 4.44 -15.66
N ASP A 86 -9.57 5.50 -14.94
CA ASP A 86 -9.17 6.81 -15.47
C ASP A 86 -7.66 6.93 -15.70
N TYR A 87 -6.94 5.82 -15.78
CA TYR A 87 -5.50 5.84 -16.03
C TYR A 87 -5.23 5.95 -17.53
N ASP A 88 -5.00 7.18 -17.99
CA ASP A 88 -4.55 7.41 -19.35
C ASP A 88 -3.07 7.03 -19.49
N TRP A 89 -2.82 6.06 -20.36
CA TRP A 89 -1.49 5.54 -20.63
C TRP A 89 -0.76 6.34 -21.72
N TYR A 90 -1.46 7.16 -22.48
CA TYR A 90 -0.91 7.92 -23.60
C TYR A 90 -0.41 9.32 -23.22
N THR A 91 -0.91 9.92 -22.14
CA THR A 91 -0.58 11.31 -21.75
C THR A 91 0.62 11.44 -20.81
N LYS A 92 1.43 10.40 -20.64
CA LYS A 92 2.72 10.50 -19.94
C LYS A 92 3.81 11.10 -20.85
N HIS A 93 3.70 12.40 -21.11
CA HIS A 93 4.80 13.27 -21.53
C HIS A 93 4.91 14.45 -20.57
#